data_AF-A0A1B6CY07-F1
#
_entry.id   AF-A0A1B6CY07-F1
#
_cell.length_a   1.000
_cell.length_b   1.000
_cell.length_c   1.000
_cell.angle_alpha   90.00
_cell.angle_beta   90.00
_cell.angle_gamma   90.00
#
_symmetry.space_group_name_H-M   'P 1'
#
loop_
_entity.id
_entity.type
_entity.pdbx_description
1 polymer ?
#
loop_
_entity_poly.entity_id
_entity_poly.type
_entity_poly.pdbx_seq_one_letter_code
_entity_poly.pdbx_strand_id
1 'polypeptide(L)'
;GILFDNSFVLDHKYKSLLQNIPARHIIAEVEDIKSVKNQLTRFRDLDIVNYFILGRLSTTIKNVLENANTNKFFGKKFAWHAITKDHGFLKCGCTNSSVLFAKPEPDTTNRERLSTLRNTYSWNVEPEISAAFYFDLTIRSLLAIKSLLDSGEWP
;
A
#
# COMPACT_ATOMS: atom_id res chain seq x y z
N GLY A 1 4.12 -14.49 -0.15
CA GLY A 1 4.97 -13.62 -0.97
C GLY A 1 4.47 -12.22 -0.78
N ILE A 2 5.35 -11.31 -0.35
CA ILE A 2 5.05 -9.89 -0.21
C ILE A 2 5.84 -9.17 -1.31
N LEU A 3 5.13 -8.51 -2.20
CA LEU A 3 5.66 -7.72 -3.29
C LEU A 3 5.42 -6.26 -2.94
N PHE A 4 6.43 -5.42 -2.96
CA PHE A 4 6.28 -4.00 -2.65
C PHE A 4 7.04 -3.10 -3.62
N ASP A 5 6.60 -1.86 -3.79
CA ASP A 5 7.30 -0.82 -4.54
C ASP A 5 7.80 0.30 -3.63
N ASN A 6 8.44 1.30 -4.24
CA ASN A 6 8.97 2.49 -3.56
C ASN A 6 7.92 3.38 -2.88
N SER A 7 6.62 3.14 -3.07
CA SER A 7 5.59 3.88 -2.34
C SER A 7 5.50 3.43 -0.89
N PHE A 8 6.01 2.24 -0.55
CA PHE A 8 6.08 1.72 0.81
C PHE A 8 7.53 1.69 1.29
N VAL A 9 7.79 2.34 2.43
CA VAL A 9 9.09 2.26 3.10
C VAL A 9 9.08 1.02 4.00
N LEU A 10 9.88 0.02 3.65
CA LEU A 10 9.91 -1.29 4.30
C LEU A 10 11.28 -1.54 4.95
N ASP A 11 11.86 -0.53 5.59
CA ASP A 11 13.32 -0.47 5.72
C ASP A 11 13.99 -1.48 6.68
N HIS A 12 13.42 -1.91 7.82
CA HIS A 12 14.33 -2.41 8.89
C HIS A 12 13.96 -3.65 9.73
N LYS A 13 12.89 -4.43 9.44
CA LYS A 13 12.52 -5.57 10.33
C LYS A 13 11.99 -6.85 9.65
N TYR A 14 12.55 -7.24 8.51
CA TYR A 14 12.13 -8.45 7.79
C TYR A 14 12.23 -9.74 8.62
N LYS A 15 13.31 -9.90 9.40
CA LYS A 15 13.55 -11.13 10.18
C LYS A 15 12.58 -11.32 11.34
N SER A 16 12.05 -10.24 11.92
CA SER A 16 11.13 -10.31 13.07
C SER A 16 9.66 -10.34 12.66
N LEU A 17 9.28 -9.70 11.53
CA LEU A 17 7.88 -9.55 11.13
C LEU A 17 7.16 -10.90 10.97
N LEU A 18 7.87 -11.88 10.42
CA LEU A 18 7.34 -13.23 10.15
C LEU A 18 8.11 -14.30 10.95
N GLN A 19 8.79 -13.88 12.02
CA GLN A 19 9.48 -14.80 12.91
C GLN A 19 8.47 -15.73 13.58
N ASN A 20 8.78 -17.03 13.61
CA ASN A 20 7.94 -18.08 14.18
C ASN A 20 6.59 -18.30 13.46
N ILE A 21 6.39 -17.77 12.25
CA ILE A 21 5.23 -18.13 11.43
C ILE A 21 5.59 -19.38 10.61
N PRO A 22 4.86 -20.51 10.77
CA PRO A 22 5.12 -21.74 10.03
C PRO A 22 4.60 -21.65 8.59
N ALA A 23 5.03 -20.63 7.84
CA ALA A 23 4.64 -20.40 6.46
C ALA A 23 5.84 -19.97 5.62
N ARG A 24 5.95 -20.54 4.41
CA ARG A 24 6.95 -20.12 3.42
C ARG A 24 6.61 -18.70 2.95
N HIS A 25 7.56 -17.79 3.13
CA HIS A 25 7.38 -16.40 2.77
C HIS A 25 8.64 -15.85 2.13
N ILE A 26 8.43 -14.92 1.21
CA ILE A 26 9.46 -14.13 0.56
C ILE A 26 8.92 -12.71 0.53
N ILE A 27 9.77 -11.75 0.86
CA ILE A 27 9.49 -10.33 0.74
C ILE A 27 10.46 -9.82 -0.31
N ALA A 28 9.96 -9.22 -1.38
CA ALA A 28 10.79 -8.70 -2.46
C ALA A 28 10.21 -7.41 -3.02
N GLU A 29 11.11 -6.52 -3.40
CA GLU A 29 10.76 -5.32 -4.15
C GLU A 29 10.38 -5.70 -5.59
N VAL A 30 9.47 -4.93 -6.17
CA VAL A 30 9.08 -5.05 -7.59
C VAL A 30 10.07 -4.22 -8.42
N GLU A 31 11.07 -4.88 -8.99
CA GLU A 31 12.19 -4.22 -9.68
C GLU A 31 11.80 -3.63 -11.06
N ASP A 32 11.22 -4.44 -11.96
CA ASP A 32 10.84 -4.02 -13.32
C ASP A 32 9.57 -4.75 -13.78
N ILE A 33 8.71 -4.07 -14.52
CA ILE A 33 7.45 -4.59 -15.08
C ILE A 33 7.69 -5.85 -15.90
N LYS A 34 8.82 -5.90 -16.63
CA LYS A 34 9.19 -7.07 -17.45
C LYS A 34 9.66 -8.26 -16.61
N SER A 35 10.22 -8.01 -15.43
CA SER A 35 10.75 -9.07 -14.55
C SER A 35 9.69 -9.66 -13.61
N VAL A 36 8.56 -8.96 -13.39
CA VAL A 36 7.43 -9.43 -12.57
C VAL A 36 7.01 -10.85 -12.92
N LYS A 37 6.93 -11.19 -14.21
CA LYS A 37 6.54 -12.54 -14.66
C LYS A 37 7.46 -13.63 -14.10
N ASN A 38 8.77 -13.40 -14.21
CA ASN A 38 9.79 -14.34 -13.72
C ASN A 38 9.79 -14.40 -12.19
N GLN A 39 9.61 -13.24 -11.54
CA GLN A 39 9.52 -13.14 -10.08
C GLN A 39 8.33 -13.95 -9.54
N LEU A 40 7.15 -13.82 -10.15
CA LEU A 40 5.96 -14.58 -9.77
C LEU A 40 6.15 -16.09 -9.98
N THR A 41 6.84 -16.49 -11.05
CA THR A 41 7.13 -17.90 -11.33
C THR A 41 8.08 -18.47 -10.28
N ARG A 42 9.14 -17.73 -9.91
CA ARG A 42 10.05 -18.11 -8.83
C ARG A 42 9.32 -18.28 -7.49
N PHE A 43 8.35 -17.42 -7.20
CA PHE A 43 7.56 -17.52 -5.97
C PHE A 43 6.70 -18.79 -5.97
N ARG A 44 6.04 -19.08 -7.09
CA ARG A 44 5.28 -20.33 -7.27
C ARG A 44 6.17 -21.56 -7.10
N ASP A 45 7.37 -21.56 -7.67
CA ASP A 45 8.28 -22.72 -7.59
C ASP A 45 8.78 -22.99 -6.15
N LEU A 46 8.72 -21.98 -5.28
CA LEU A 46 8.97 -22.09 -3.84
C LEU A 46 7.71 -22.47 -3.03
N ASP A 47 6.62 -22.77 -3.73
CA ASP A 47 5.28 -23.14 -3.24
C ASP A 47 4.61 -22.01 -2.43
N ILE A 48 4.84 -20.76 -2.84
CA ILE A 48 4.14 -19.60 -2.30
C ILE A 48 2.80 -19.45 -3.01
N VAL A 49 1.73 -19.46 -2.22
CA VAL A 49 0.34 -19.39 -2.72
C VAL A 49 -0.44 -18.18 -2.19
N ASN A 50 0.07 -17.52 -1.15
CA ASN A 50 -0.49 -16.29 -0.59
C ASN A 50 0.35 -15.09 -1.06
N TYR A 51 -0.26 -14.16 -1.77
CA TYR A 51 0.39 -12.99 -2.34
C TYR A 51 -0.19 -11.71 -1.71
N PHE A 52 0.70 -10.87 -1.21
CA PHE A 52 0.41 -9.52 -0.73
C PHE A 52 1.14 -8.55 -1.65
N ILE A 53 0.41 -7.64 -2.28
CA ILE A 53 0.95 -6.64 -3.19
C ILE A 53 0.75 -5.28 -2.54
N LEU A 54 1.83 -4.60 -2.21
CA LEU A 54 1.85 -3.29 -1.60
C LEU A 54 2.40 -2.29 -2.61
N GLY A 55 1.57 -1.42 -3.17
CA GLY A 55 2.11 -0.42 -4.08
C GLY A 55 1.08 0.49 -4.69
N ARG A 56 1.51 1.19 -5.73
CA ARG A 56 0.65 2.07 -6.51
C ARG A 56 -0.38 1.27 -7.31
N LEU A 57 -1.59 1.80 -7.40
CA LEU A 57 -2.70 1.19 -8.13
C LEU A 57 -2.43 1.13 -9.63
N SER A 58 -1.95 2.24 -10.19
CA SER A 58 -1.82 2.46 -11.63
C SER A 58 -0.73 1.62 -12.29
N THR A 59 0.34 1.33 -11.55
CA THR A 59 1.53 0.63 -12.06
C THR A 59 1.70 -0.73 -11.40
N THR A 60 2.10 -0.77 -10.13
CA THR A 60 2.55 -1.98 -9.44
C THR A 60 1.44 -3.02 -9.32
N ILE A 61 0.32 -2.66 -8.70
CA ILE A 61 -0.77 -3.60 -8.43
C ILE A 61 -1.36 -4.11 -9.75
N LYS A 62 -1.63 -3.19 -10.69
CA LYS A 62 -2.16 -3.54 -12.01
C LYS A 62 -1.25 -4.54 -12.74
N ASN A 63 0.04 -4.23 -12.84
CA ASN A 63 0.99 -5.07 -13.58
C ASN A 63 1.15 -6.45 -12.95
N VAL A 64 1.20 -6.54 -11.61
CA VAL A 64 1.31 -7.82 -10.91
C VAL A 64 0.07 -8.67 -11.15
N LEU A 65 -1.13 -8.10 -11.04
CA LEU A 65 -2.37 -8.84 -11.25
C LEU A 65 -2.57 -9.26 -12.72
N GLU A 66 -2.21 -8.42 -13.69
CA GLU A 66 -2.25 -8.78 -15.11
C GLU A 66 -1.29 -9.93 -15.43
N ASN A 67 -0.06 -9.89 -14.90
CA ASN A 67 0.89 -10.99 -15.07
C ASN A 67 0.43 -12.27 -14.35
N ALA A 68 -0.20 -12.15 -13.18
CA ALA A 68 -0.80 -13.28 -12.48
C ALA A 68 -1.93 -13.90 -13.33
N ASN A 69 -2.73 -13.09 -14.03
CA ASN A 69 -3.76 -13.56 -14.94
C ASN A 69 -3.15 -14.37 -16.10
N THR A 70 -2.13 -13.80 -16.76
CA THR A 70 -1.44 -14.44 -17.88
C THR A 70 -0.81 -15.78 -17.49
N ASN A 71 -0.27 -15.88 -16.28
CA ASN A 71 0.32 -17.11 -15.76
C ASN A 71 -0.69 -18.09 -15.14
N LYS A 72 -1.99 -17.76 -15.15
CA LYS A 72 -3.08 -18.56 -14.55
C LYS A 72 -2.88 -18.78 -13.04
N PHE A 73 -2.39 -17.76 -12.34
CA PHE A 73 -2.21 -17.80 -10.88
C PHE A 73 -3.45 -17.32 -10.12
N PHE A 74 -4.63 -17.47 -10.72
CA PHE A 74 -5.92 -17.27 -10.08
C PHE A 74 -6.64 -18.60 -9.93
N GLY A 75 -7.45 -18.71 -8.87
CA GLY A 75 -8.19 -19.92 -8.52
C GLY A 75 -8.12 -20.24 -7.03
N LYS A 76 -8.76 -21.31 -6.60
CA LYS A 76 -8.93 -21.65 -5.17
C LYS A 76 -7.62 -21.89 -4.40
N LYS A 77 -6.53 -22.23 -5.10
CA LYS A 77 -5.21 -22.43 -4.48
C LYS A 77 -4.54 -21.11 -4.11
N PHE A 78 -4.84 -20.01 -4.80
CA PHE A 78 -4.13 -18.74 -4.65
C PHE A 78 -4.96 -17.71 -3.91
N ALA A 79 -4.34 -17.01 -2.96
CA ALA A 79 -4.95 -15.88 -2.28
C ALA A 79 -4.19 -14.60 -2.62
N TRP A 80 -4.92 -13.59 -3.09
CA TRP A 80 -4.36 -12.32 -3.52
C TRP A 80 -4.89 -11.19 -2.63
N HIS A 81 -3.96 -10.37 -2.13
CA HIS A 81 -4.26 -9.21 -1.31
C HIS A 81 -3.56 -8.00 -1.94
N ALA A 82 -4.33 -7.04 -2.40
CA ALA A 82 -3.85 -5.78 -2.94
C ALA A 82 -4.04 -4.69 -1.88
N ILE A 83 -2.95 -4.06 -1.46
CA ILE A 83 -2.93 -3.02 -0.44
C ILE A 83 -2.28 -1.79 -1.05
N THR A 84 -2.96 -0.65 -0.96
CA THR A 84 -2.46 0.60 -1.54
C THR A 84 -2.68 1.77 -0.59
N LYS A 85 -1.88 2.81 -0.77
CA LYS A 85 -2.11 4.15 -0.19
C LYS A 85 -2.84 5.08 -1.15
N ASP A 86 -3.02 4.67 -2.40
CA ASP A 86 -3.65 5.48 -3.43
C ASP A 86 -5.18 5.50 -3.23
N HIS A 87 -5.80 6.58 -3.67
CA HIS A 87 -7.24 6.65 -3.81
C HIS A 87 -7.70 5.97 -5.12
N GLY A 88 -8.91 5.44 -5.15
CA GLY A 88 -9.55 4.93 -6.36
C GLY A 88 -10.00 3.47 -6.25
N PHE A 89 -10.15 2.82 -7.40
CA PHE A 89 -10.63 1.44 -7.48
C PHE A 89 -9.63 0.58 -8.25
N LEU A 90 -9.51 -0.68 -7.82
CA LEU A 90 -8.73 -1.68 -8.52
C LEU A 90 -9.32 -1.93 -9.91
N LYS A 91 -8.52 -1.73 -10.95
CA LYS A 91 -8.87 -2.05 -12.34
C LYS A 91 -7.93 -3.14 -12.83
N CYS A 92 -8.46 -4.35 -13.04
CA CYS A 92 -7.73 -5.43 -13.71
C CYS A 92 -8.61 -6.09 -14.79
N GLY A 93 -8.02 -6.42 -15.95
CA GLY A 93 -8.62 -7.34 -16.93
C GLY A 93 -8.50 -8.82 -16.53
N CYS A 94 -8.64 -9.11 -15.23
CA CYS A 94 -8.46 -10.43 -14.66
C CYS A 94 -9.75 -11.26 -14.80
N THR A 95 -9.64 -12.55 -15.14
CA THR A 95 -10.80 -13.46 -15.24
C THR A 95 -10.80 -14.47 -14.09
N ASN A 96 -11.96 -14.68 -13.45
CA ASN A 96 -12.13 -15.62 -12.34
C ASN A 96 -11.13 -15.41 -11.18
N SER A 97 -10.86 -14.14 -10.87
CA SER A 97 -9.91 -13.73 -9.83
C SER A 97 -10.64 -13.30 -8.55
N SER A 98 -10.23 -13.85 -7.40
CA SER A 98 -10.61 -13.33 -6.09
C SER A 98 -9.43 -12.55 -5.52
N VAL A 99 -9.60 -11.25 -5.31
CA VAL A 99 -8.57 -10.36 -4.76
C VAL A 99 -9.19 -9.59 -3.60
N LEU A 100 -8.59 -9.69 -2.41
CA LEU A 100 -8.91 -8.79 -1.30
C LEU A 100 -8.23 -7.46 -1.57
N PHE A 101 -9.01 -6.38 -1.60
CA PHE A 101 -8.49 -5.04 -1.86
C PHE A 101 -8.66 -4.15 -0.63
N ALA A 102 -7.54 -3.61 -0.14
CA ALA A 102 -7.48 -2.68 0.97
C ALA A 102 -6.93 -1.33 0.48
N LYS A 103 -7.66 -0.27 0.78
CA LYS A 103 -7.33 1.12 0.43
C LYS A 103 -7.79 2.08 1.51
N PRO A 104 -7.21 3.28 1.60
CA PRO A 104 -7.73 4.33 2.46
C PRO A 104 -9.08 4.83 1.94
N GLU A 105 -10.03 4.99 2.86
CA GLU A 105 -11.32 5.62 2.61
C GLU A 105 -11.55 6.69 3.69
N PRO A 106 -11.70 7.98 3.32
CA PRO A 106 -11.97 9.03 4.28
C PRO A 106 -13.41 8.92 4.80
N ASP A 107 -13.60 9.20 6.08
CA ASP A 107 -14.94 9.41 6.64
C ASP A 107 -15.61 10.68 6.07
N THR A 108 -16.89 10.87 6.35
CA THR A 108 -17.68 11.99 5.81
C THR A 108 -17.11 13.36 6.19
N THR A 109 -16.67 13.54 7.44
CA THR A 109 -16.10 14.81 7.94
C THR A 109 -14.75 15.12 7.31
N ASN A 110 -13.89 14.11 7.19
CA ASN A 110 -12.57 14.23 6.59
C ASN A 110 -12.65 14.40 5.08
N ARG A 111 -13.66 13.83 4.43
CA ARG A 111 -13.90 14.01 3.00
C ARG A 111 -14.20 15.47 2.63
N GLU A 112 -14.98 16.18 3.43
CA GLU A 112 -15.21 17.62 3.24
C GLU A 112 -13.91 18.41 3.39
N ARG A 113 -13.15 18.16 4.46
CA ARG A 113 -11.84 18.80 4.69
C ARG A 113 -10.85 18.55 3.56
N LEU A 114 -10.75 17.30 3.09
CA LEU A 114 -9.90 16.94 1.95
C LEU A 114 -10.34 17.68 0.68
N SER A 115 -11.65 17.83 0.45
CA SER A 115 -12.16 18.58 -0.70
C SER A 115 -11.79 20.06 -0.66
N THR A 116 -11.87 20.69 0.51
CA THR A 116 -11.42 22.08 0.71
C THR A 116 -9.91 22.20 0.49
N LEU A 117 -9.13 21.28 1.05
CA LEU A 117 -7.67 21.29 0.88
C LEU A 117 -7.28 21.15 -0.60
N ARG A 118 -7.94 20.24 -1.33
CA ARG A 118 -7.74 20.03 -2.77
C ARG A 118 -8.09 21.26 -3.60
N ASN A 119 -9.26 21.85 -3.37
CA ASN A 119 -9.78 22.94 -4.20
C ASN A 119 -9.13 24.29 -3.88
N THR A 120 -8.90 24.58 -2.60
CA THR A 120 -8.39 25.88 -2.16
C THR A 120 -6.87 25.99 -2.27
N TYR A 121 -6.14 24.90 -2.00
CA TYR A 121 -4.67 24.92 -1.97
C TYR A 121 -4.02 24.16 -3.13
N SER A 122 -4.79 23.78 -4.17
CA SER A 122 -4.30 23.02 -5.33
C SER A 122 -3.53 21.75 -4.93
N TRP A 123 -4.01 21.07 -3.89
CA TRP A 123 -3.33 19.92 -3.33
C TRP A 123 -3.50 18.70 -4.23
N ASN A 124 -2.49 18.43 -5.05
CA ASN A 124 -2.46 17.34 -6.03
C ASN A 124 -1.34 16.31 -5.75
N VAL A 125 -0.93 16.17 -4.48
CA VAL A 125 0.14 15.25 -4.10
C VAL A 125 -0.43 13.87 -3.81
N GLU A 126 0.06 12.85 -4.51
CA GLU A 126 -0.26 11.44 -4.27
C GLU A 126 0.89 10.73 -3.52
N PRO A 127 0.60 9.80 -2.60
CA PRO A 127 -0.73 9.40 -2.12
C PRO A 127 -1.30 10.38 -1.08
N GLU A 128 -2.58 10.75 -1.23
CA GLU A 128 -3.28 11.75 -0.41
C GLU A 128 -3.17 11.48 1.09
N ILE A 129 -3.26 10.22 1.51
CA ILE A 129 -3.16 9.82 2.93
C ILE A 129 -1.80 10.18 3.55
N SER A 130 -0.70 10.09 2.79
CA SER A 130 0.62 10.43 3.31
C SER A 130 0.75 11.94 3.50
N ALA A 131 0.22 12.72 2.56
CA ALA A 131 0.21 14.17 2.67
C ALA A 131 -0.68 14.63 3.84
N ALA A 132 -1.87 14.05 4.00
CA ALA A 132 -2.77 14.32 5.11
C ALA A 132 -2.13 13.99 6.46
N PHE A 133 -1.42 12.86 6.55
CA PHE A 133 -0.67 12.51 7.76
C PHE A 133 0.34 13.59 8.16
N TYR A 134 1.17 14.06 7.22
CA TYR A 134 2.18 15.09 7.53
C TYR A 134 1.55 16.47 7.84
N PHE A 135 0.43 16.79 7.20
CA PHE A 135 -0.34 17.99 7.51
C PHE A 135 -0.88 17.94 8.95
N ASP A 136 -1.55 16.86 9.31
CA ASP A 136 -2.09 16.65 10.66
C ASP A 136 -1.00 16.62 11.72
N LEU A 137 0.12 15.95 11.43
CA LEU A 137 1.29 15.94 12.31
C LEU A 137 1.76 17.36 12.59
N THR A 138 1.93 18.18 11.54
CA THR A 138 2.41 19.56 11.68
C THR A 138 1.45 20.40 12.52
N ILE A 139 0.14 20.35 12.22
CA ILE A 139 -0.87 21.12 12.96
C ILE A 139 -0.92 20.67 14.43
N ARG A 140 -0.95 19.36 14.69
CA ARG A 140 -1.00 18.82 16.05
C ARG A 140 0.26 19.15 16.84
N SER A 141 1.43 19.10 16.21
CA SER A 141 2.67 19.57 16.82
C SER A 141 2.56 21.03 17.21
N LEU A 142 2.20 21.94 16.30
CA LEU A 142 2.09 23.37 16.62
C LEU A 142 1.08 23.67 17.73
N LEU A 143 -0.07 22.99 17.73
CA LEU A 143 -1.07 23.11 18.79
C LEU A 143 -0.57 22.61 20.14
N ALA A 144 0.19 21.51 20.15
CA ALA A 144 0.81 21.00 21.37
C ALA A 144 1.87 21.97 21.92
N ILE A 145 2.70 22.55 21.04
CA ILE A 145 3.67 23.60 21.41
C ILE A 145 2.96 24.79 22.06
N LYS A 146 1.91 25.29 21.41
CA LYS A 146 1.10 26.38 21.96
C LYS A 146 0.52 26.03 23.33
N SER A 147 -0.04 24.84 23.47
CA SER A 147 -0.61 24.39 24.75
C SER A 147 0.44 24.34 25.87
N LEU A 148 1.67 23.94 25.56
CA LEU A 148 2.76 23.92 26.52
C LEU A 148 3.25 25.33 26.87
N LEU A 149 3.26 26.25 25.90
CA LEU A 149 3.58 27.66 26.16
C LEU A 149 2.54 28.29 27.08
N ASP A 150 1.26 28.01 26.82
CA ASP A 150 0.14 28.50 27.62
C ASP A 150 0.12 27.88 29.04
N SER A 151 0.62 26.65 29.22
CA SER A 151 0.76 26.01 30.54
C SER A 151 2.06 26.38 31.28
N GLY A 152 3.00 27.08 30.63
CA GLY A 152 4.32 27.37 31.20
C GLY A 152 5.24 26.15 31.32
N GLU A 153 4.91 25.05 30.63
CA GLU A 153 5.68 23.79 30.62
C GLU A 153 6.49 23.60 29.32
N TRP A 154 6.35 24.53 28.37
CA TRP A 154 7.25 24.64 27.22
C TRP A 154 8.63 25.11 27.71
N PRO A 155 9.73 24.53 27.21
CA PRO A 155 11.06 24.72 27.79
C PRO A 155 11.47 26.18 27.94
#